data_AF-A0A2H6A0C8-F1
#
_entry.id   AF-A0A2H6A0C8-F1
#
_cell.length_a   1.000
_cell.length_b   1.000
_cell.length_c   1.000
_cell.angle_alpha   90.00
_cell.angle_beta   90.00
_cell.angle_gamma   90.00
#
_symmetry.space_group_name_H-M   'P 1'
#
loop_
_entity.id
_entity.type
_entity.pdbx_description
1 polymer ?
#
loop_
_entity_poly.entity_id
_entity_poly.type
_entity_poly.pdbx_seq_one_letter_code
_entity_poly.pdbx_strand_id
1 'polypeptide(L)'
;MESGWRSYLVGALLLACWAYPRALESQQGWLLRYTPRPGGMTRTVLQAEGTVVLRDKTGGVLAPDSIVGQMYRLAGVIRRVVSANAERSVVEVTVDSLRTRARLLGQSWSESAIADSMRLPFRVELDNRYRWMSAPPWEALSAVPEWLGVEFPAEPVARGGSWNYRTSYRVPAALNALFELTINGPVEGSVNVVLDSAVARLTDTLLYFTVQRHLGPVTLPAVDAGDSAEIAVAGASSGILVWSTGWQAFVSGSEQIRLRGNLRGMGREGLREAELTWTVLRRLQLRP
;
A
#
# COMPACT_ATOMS: atom_id res chain seq x y z
N MET A 1 48.37 -49.12 29.35
CA MET A 1 46.92 -49.13 29.53
C MET A 1 46.49 -47.72 29.92
N GLU A 2 45.79 -47.06 28.98
CA GLU A 2 44.82 -45.95 29.13
C GLU A 2 45.29 -44.71 29.94
N SER A 3 45.68 -43.54 29.40
CA SER A 3 45.19 -42.67 28.31
C SER A 3 43.68 -42.46 28.26
N GLY A 4 43.18 -41.27 28.65
CA GLY A 4 41.87 -40.84 28.12
C GLY A 4 40.96 -39.88 28.91
N TRP A 5 41.44 -38.92 29.71
CA TRP A 5 40.52 -38.00 30.42
C TRP A 5 40.84 -36.49 30.32
N ARG A 6 41.56 -36.02 29.29
CA ARG A 6 41.88 -34.59 29.14
C ARG A 6 41.26 -33.85 27.95
N SER A 7 40.37 -34.46 27.17
CA SER A 7 39.92 -33.87 25.89
C SER A 7 38.51 -33.28 25.87
N TYR A 8 37.74 -33.31 26.95
CA TYR A 8 36.30 -32.93 26.90
C TYR A 8 35.98 -31.47 27.29
N LEU A 9 36.94 -30.70 27.80
CA LEU A 9 36.67 -29.32 28.26
C LEU A 9 36.98 -28.21 27.22
N VAL A 10 37.71 -28.52 26.15
CA VAL A 10 38.07 -27.52 25.11
C VAL A 10 37.06 -27.49 23.96
N GLY A 11 36.31 -28.59 23.74
CA GLY A 11 35.28 -28.66 22.69
C GLY A 11 33.99 -27.89 23.01
N ALA A 12 33.61 -27.77 24.29
CA ALA A 12 32.37 -27.10 24.70
C ALA A 12 32.47 -25.56 24.70
N LEU A 13 33.68 -25.00 24.85
CA LEU A 13 33.89 -23.55 24.85
C LEU A 13 34.00 -22.94 23.44
N LEU A 14 34.39 -23.72 22.43
CA LEU A 14 34.50 -23.24 21.05
C LEU A 14 33.17 -23.27 20.26
N LEU A 15 32.19 -24.08 20.69
CA LEU A 15 30.84 -24.08 20.13
C LEU A 15 29.97 -22.90 20.64
N ALA A 16 30.31 -22.32 21.79
CA ALA A 16 29.61 -21.15 22.32
C ALA A 16 29.93 -19.87 21.53
N CYS A 17 31.14 -19.73 20.96
CA CYS A 17 31.54 -18.51 20.27
C CYS A 17 30.93 -18.31 18.87
N TRP A 18 30.36 -19.35 18.25
CA TRP A 18 29.75 -19.26 16.91
C TRP A 18 28.23 -19.01 16.95
N ALA A 19 27.57 -19.17 18.10
CA ALA A 19 26.14 -18.90 18.26
C ALA A 19 25.84 -17.47 18.74
N TYR A 20 26.81 -16.77 19.33
CA TYR A 20 26.60 -15.47 19.96
C TYR A 20 26.46 -14.22 19.05
N PRO A 21 27.03 -14.14 17.83
CA PRO A 21 26.83 -12.92 17.03
C PRO A 21 25.39 -12.81 16.48
N ARG A 22 24.68 -13.94 16.28
CA ARG A 22 23.28 -13.92 15.80
C ARG A 22 22.27 -13.51 16.87
N ALA A 23 22.54 -13.81 18.14
CA ALA A 23 21.66 -13.43 19.24
C ALA A 23 21.79 -11.92 19.57
N LEU A 24 22.99 -11.34 19.48
CA LEU A 24 23.21 -9.91 19.72
C LEU A 24 22.68 -9.01 18.58
N GLU A 25 22.75 -9.44 17.32
CA GLU A 25 22.12 -8.72 16.20
C GLU A 25 20.59 -8.63 16.33
N SER A 26 19.95 -9.55 17.06
CA SER A 26 18.51 -9.53 17.28
C SER A 26 18.03 -8.44 18.24
N GLN A 27 18.94 -7.86 19.04
CA GLN A 27 18.62 -6.80 20.02
C GLN A 27 19.02 -5.39 19.56
N GLN A 28 19.82 -5.25 18.50
CA GLN A 28 20.18 -3.93 17.98
C GLN A 28 18.99 -3.33 17.22
N GLY A 29 18.43 -2.25 17.77
CA GLY A 29 17.37 -1.48 17.11
C GLY A 29 17.89 -0.82 15.84
N TRP A 30 17.13 -0.90 14.76
CA TRP A 30 17.42 -0.26 13.48
C TRP A 30 16.73 1.09 13.39
N LEU A 31 17.50 2.17 13.26
CA LEU A 31 16.93 3.47 12.94
C LEU A 31 16.63 3.55 11.44
N LEU A 32 15.39 3.26 11.07
CA LEU A 32 14.96 3.28 9.67
C LEU A 32 14.76 4.72 9.20
N ARG A 33 15.45 5.10 8.13
CA ARG A 33 15.36 6.45 7.54
C ARG A 33 15.36 6.39 6.03
N TYR A 34 14.60 7.30 5.44
CA TYR A 34 14.65 7.61 4.03
C TYR A 34 15.75 8.62 3.77
N THR A 35 16.85 8.15 3.18
CA THR A 35 18.04 8.94 2.87
C THR A 35 18.43 8.73 1.41
N PRO A 36 17.60 9.16 0.44
CA PRO A 36 17.87 8.97 -0.96
C PRO A 36 19.06 9.80 -1.43
N ARG A 37 19.73 9.35 -2.48
CA ARG A 37 20.78 10.12 -3.16
C ARG A 37 20.15 11.01 -4.24
N PRO A 38 20.49 12.31 -4.31
CA PRO A 38 20.11 13.14 -5.46
C PRO A 38 20.53 12.49 -6.79
N GLY A 39 19.67 12.57 -7.79
CA GLY A 39 19.84 11.89 -9.08
C GLY A 39 19.46 10.40 -9.06
N GLY A 40 19.24 9.79 -7.90
CA GLY A 40 18.75 8.42 -7.79
C GLY A 40 17.42 8.24 -8.51
N MET A 41 17.29 7.16 -9.28
CA MET A 41 16.10 6.86 -10.06
C MET A 41 15.65 5.41 -9.83
N THR A 42 14.35 5.21 -9.70
CA THR A 42 13.74 3.88 -9.63
C THR A 42 12.55 3.81 -10.56
N ARG A 43 12.35 2.65 -11.19
CA ARG A 43 11.14 2.34 -11.95
C ARG A 43 10.40 1.21 -11.25
N THR A 44 9.12 1.39 -10.98
CA THR A 44 8.29 0.38 -10.31
C THR A 44 7.13 0.01 -11.22
N VAL A 45 6.88 -1.28 -11.37
CA VAL A 45 5.67 -1.80 -12.00
C VAL A 45 4.68 -2.22 -10.91
N LEU A 46 3.43 -1.85 -11.14
CA LEU A 46 2.35 -1.96 -10.19
C LEU A 46 1.19 -2.67 -10.85
N GLN A 47 0.72 -3.73 -10.22
CA GLN A 47 -0.46 -4.46 -10.66
C GLN A 47 -1.51 -4.40 -9.57
N ALA A 48 -2.75 -4.15 -9.95
CA ALA A 48 -3.88 -4.26 -9.05
C ALA A 48 -5.04 -5.01 -9.73
N GLU A 49 -5.65 -5.91 -9.00
CA GLU A 49 -6.83 -6.67 -9.40
C GLU A 49 -7.87 -6.47 -8.34
N GLY A 50 -9.09 -6.13 -8.73
CA GLY A 50 -10.16 -5.87 -7.80
C GLY A 50 -11.47 -6.48 -8.24
N THR A 51 -12.26 -6.91 -7.26
CA THR A 51 -13.64 -7.34 -7.45
C THR A 51 -14.53 -6.53 -6.53
N VAL A 52 -15.56 -5.94 -7.11
CA VAL A 52 -16.58 -5.15 -6.40
C VAL A 52 -17.89 -5.91 -6.51
N VAL A 53 -18.62 -6.02 -5.42
CA VAL A 53 -19.97 -6.58 -5.39
C VAL A 53 -20.89 -5.52 -4.83
N LEU A 54 -21.91 -5.14 -5.58
CA LEU A 54 -22.99 -4.28 -5.14
C LEU A 54 -24.24 -5.14 -4.97
N ARG A 55 -24.78 -5.19 -3.76
CA ARG A 55 -26.01 -5.90 -3.42
C ARG A 55 -27.08 -4.90 -3.05
N ASP A 56 -28.18 -4.92 -3.78
CA ASP A 56 -29.34 -4.11 -3.46
C ASP A 56 -30.04 -4.65 -2.20
N LYS A 57 -30.39 -3.75 -1.27
CA LYS A 57 -31.18 -4.07 -0.06
C LYS A 57 -32.62 -3.57 -0.15
N THR A 58 -32.97 -2.83 -1.19
CA THR A 58 -34.30 -2.24 -1.41
C THR A 58 -35.25 -3.10 -2.25
N GLY A 59 -34.88 -4.35 -2.50
CA GLY A 59 -35.78 -5.33 -3.12
C GLY A 59 -35.79 -5.30 -4.65
N GLY A 60 -34.70 -4.88 -5.30
CA GLY A 60 -34.55 -5.00 -6.76
C GLY A 60 -34.58 -3.68 -7.53
N VAL A 61 -34.58 -2.53 -6.84
CA VAL A 61 -34.61 -1.17 -7.41
C VAL A 61 -33.27 -0.78 -8.05
N LEU A 62 -32.14 -1.30 -7.54
CA LEU A 62 -30.81 -1.08 -8.10
C LEU A 62 -30.32 -2.27 -8.94
N ALA A 63 -30.64 -3.50 -8.53
CA ALA A 63 -30.37 -4.73 -9.27
C ALA A 63 -31.18 -5.91 -8.68
N PRO A 64 -31.58 -6.93 -9.48
CA PRO A 64 -32.42 -8.02 -8.98
C PRO A 64 -31.81 -8.83 -7.82
N ASP A 65 -30.48 -8.97 -7.77
CA ASP A 65 -29.77 -9.74 -6.73
C ASP A 65 -28.45 -9.08 -6.31
N SER A 66 -27.48 -9.04 -7.22
CA SER A 66 -26.18 -8.41 -7.03
C SER A 66 -25.52 -8.14 -8.37
N ILE A 67 -24.74 -7.06 -8.46
CA ILE A 67 -23.90 -6.77 -9.61
C ILE A 67 -22.44 -6.96 -9.20
N VAL A 68 -21.70 -7.71 -10.00
CA VAL A 68 -20.27 -7.93 -9.79
C VAL A 68 -19.48 -7.13 -10.81
N GLY A 69 -18.62 -6.24 -10.32
CA GLY A 69 -17.64 -5.49 -11.11
C GLY A 69 -16.25 -6.09 -10.96
N GLN A 70 -15.49 -6.12 -12.04
CA GLN A 70 -14.08 -6.51 -12.04
C GLN A 70 -13.23 -5.34 -12.51
N MET A 71 -12.08 -5.15 -11.88
CA MET A 71 -11.08 -4.17 -12.29
C MET A 71 -9.70 -4.83 -12.38
N TYR A 72 -8.94 -4.42 -13.39
CA TYR A 72 -7.53 -4.72 -13.54
C TYR A 72 -6.78 -3.43 -13.82
N ARG A 73 -5.60 -3.30 -13.23
CA ARG A 73 -4.73 -2.16 -13.44
C ARG A 73 -3.28 -2.60 -13.55
N LEU A 74 -2.58 -2.03 -14.51
CA LEU A 74 -1.14 -2.10 -14.63
C LEU A 74 -0.59 -0.68 -14.79
N ALA A 75 0.35 -0.29 -13.94
CA ALA A 75 1.00 1.01 -14.02
C ALA A 75 2.51 0.86 -13.90
N GLY A 76 3.26 1.64 -14.68
CA GLY A 76 4.67 1.88 -14.43
C GLY A 76 4.87 3.29 -13.88
N VAL A 77 5.67 3.38 -12.83
CA VAL A 77 5.93 4.63 -12.12
C VAL A 77 7.43 4.81 -11.99
N ILE A 78 7.93 5.93 -12.49
CA ILE A 78 9.31 6.35 -12.34
C ILE A 78 9.37 7.35 -11.18
N ARG A 79 10.37 7.20 -10.32
CA ARG A 79 10.67 8.14 -9.25
C ARG A 79 12.11 8.60 -9.42
N ARG A 80 12.31 9.91 -9.45
CA ARG A 80 13.62 10.54 -9.58
C ARG A 80 13.82 11.50 -8.42
N VAL A 81 14.88 11.29 -7.65
CA VAL A 81 15.23 12.15 -6.52
C VAL A 81 15.87 13.41 -7.09
N VAL A 82 15.18 14.54 -6.98
CA VAL A 82 15.65 15.83 -7.52
C VAL A 82 16.66 16.45 -6.55
N SER A 83 16.32 16.46 -5.27
CA SER A 83 17.19 16.94 -4.20
C SER A 83 16.88 16.19 -2.90
N ALA A 84 17.86 16.10 -2.01
CA ALA A 84 17.71 15.47 -0.72
C ALA A 84 18.67 16.08 0.30
N ASN A 85 18.20 16.27 1.53
CA ASN A 85 19.01 16.60 2.69
C ASN A 85 18.57 15.73 3.88
N ALA A 86 19.06 16.01 5.09
CA ALA A 86 18.81 15.18 6.28
C ALA A 86 17.33 15.15 6.73
N GLU A 87 16.53 16.15 6.34
CA GLU A 87 15.15 16.33 6.82
C GLU A 87 14.11 16.18 5.71
N ARG A 88 14.48 16.50 4.46
CA ARG A 88 13.57 16.63 3.32
C ARG A 88 14.20 16.13 2.03
N SER A 89 13.38 15.48 1.23
CA SER A 89 13.67 15.06 -0.14
C SER A 89 12.59 15.53 -1.08
N VAL A 90 12.99 16.02 -2.26
CA VAL A 90 12.08 16.35 -3.36
C VAL A 90 12.20 15.24 -4.39
N VAL A 91 11.09 14.55 -4.64
CA VAL A 91 11.01 13.43 -5.58
C VAL A 91 10.08 13.81 -6.71
N GLU A 92 10.56 13.70 -7.93
CA GLU A 92 9.75 13.78 -9.13
C GLU A 92 9.17 12.40 -9.43
N VAL A 93 7.87 12.34 -9.61
CA VAL A 93 7.11 11.12 -9.87
C VAL A 93 6.47 11.25 -11.24
N THR A 94 6.71 10.25 -12.08
CA THR A 94 6.16 10.17 -13.44
C THR A 94 5.42 8.85 -13.59
N VAL A 95 4.17 8.90 -14.04
CA VAL A 95 3.44 7.69 -14.44
C VAL A 95 3.78 7.44 -15.91
N ASP A 96 4.69 6.50 -16.17
CA ASP A 96 5.20 6.25 -17.53
C ASP A 96 4.17 5.51 -18.41
N SER A 97 3.31 4.73 -17.78
CA SER A 97 2.33 3.88 -18.40
C SER A 97 1.24 3.60 -17.39
N LEU A 98 -0.01 3.64 -17.83
CA LEU A 98 -1.15 3.21 -17.06
C LEU A 98 -2.17 2.59 -18.01
N ARG A 99 -2.53 1.34 -17.71
CA ARG A 99 -3.65 0.64 -18.32
C ARG A 99 -4.62 0.25 -17.23
N THR A 100 -5.85 0.72 -17.35
CA THR A 100 -6.94 0.32 -16.48
C THR A 100 -8.01 -0.37 -17.33
N ARG A 101 -8.47 -1.53 -16.88
CA ARG A 101 -9.58 -2.25 -17.48
C ARG A 101 -10.64 -2.48 -16.42
N ALA A 102 -11.90 -2.27 -16.76
CA ALA A 102 -13.02 -2.53 -15.87
C ALA A 102 -14.19 -3.13 -16.64
N ARG A 103 -15.00 -3.96 -15.99
CA ARG A 103 -16.26 -4.48 -16.54
C ARG A 103 -17.24 -4.86 -15.44
N LEU A 104 -18.52 -4.89 -15.79
CA LEU A 104 -19.48 -5.72 -15.06
C LEU A 104 -19.40 -7.16 -15.56
N LEU A 105 -19.68 -8.12 -14.68
CA LEU A 105 -19.67 -9.53 -15.03
C LEU A 105 -20.68 -9.80 -16.17
N GLY A 106 -20.26 -10.56 -17.18
CA GLY A 106 -21.06 -10.80 -18.39
C GLY A 106 -20.94 -9.70 -19.46
N GLN A 107 -20.28 -8.58 -19.17
CA GLN A 107 -20.02 -7.51 -20.15
C GLN A 107 -18.58 -7.57 -20.70
N SER A 108 -18.36 -6.86 -21.81
CA SER A 108 -17.03 -6.63 -22.39
C SER A 108 -16.17 -5.76 -21.49
N TRP A 109 -14.85 -5.93 -21.58
CA TRP A 109 -13.91 -5.04 -20.90
C TRP A 109 -13.92 -3.65 -21.53
N SER A 110 -14.15 -2.64 -20.70
CA SER A 110 -13.84 -1.26 -21.03
C SER A 110 -12.39 -0.97 -20.65
N GLU A 111 -11.66 -0.27 -21.53
CA GLU A 111 -10.28 0.13 -21.29
C GLU A 111 -10.16 1.63 -21.20
N SER A 112 -9.35 2.10 -20.26
CA SER A 112 -8.86 3.47 -20.22
C SER A 112 -7.34 3.46 -20.16
N ALA A 113 -6.74 4.31 -20.98
CA ALA A 113 -5.31 4.59 -20.96
C ALA A 113 -5.04 5.81 -20.08
N ILE A 114 -3.76 6.04 -19.79
CA ILE A 114 -3.30 7.27 -19.17
C ILE A 114 -3.76 8.49 -20.00
N ALA A 115 -4.38 9.47 -19.36
CA ALA A 115 -4.63 10.78 -19.98
C ALA A 115 -3.28 11.49 -20.18
N ASP A 116 -3.13 12.25 -21.26
CA ASP A 116 -1.86 12.94 -21.55
C ASP A 116 -1.42 13.91 -20.44
N SER A 117 -2.38 14.53 -19.75
CA SER A 117 -2.14 15.37 -18.57
C SER A 117 -1.49 14.62 -17.40
N MET A 118 -1.71 13.30 -17.28
CA MET A 118 -1.12 12.46 -16.23
C MET A 118 0.29 11.95 -16.58
N ARG A 119 0.78 12.19 -17.80
CA ARG A 119 2.16 11.84 -18.20
C ARG A 119 3.19 12.86 -17.73
N LEU A 120 2.74 14.05 -17.32
CA LEU A 120 3.64 15.08 -16.81
C LEU A 120 4.17 14.70 -15.43
N PRO A 121 5.47 14.85 -15.18
CA PRO A 121 6.04 14.63 -13.86
C PRO A 121 5.39 15.59 -12.85
N PHE A 122 5.06 15.07 -11.67
CA PHE A 122 4.67 15.89 -10.53
C PHE A 122 5.68 15.71 -9.39
N ARG A 123 5.80 16.73 -8.54
CA ARG A 123 6.76 16.71 -7.43
C ARG A 123 6.06 16.38 -6.13
N VAL A 124 6.72 15.54 -5.33
CA VAL A 124 6.31 15.22 -3.98
C VAL A 124 7.46 15.49 -3.03
N GLU A 125 7.12 15.89 -1.82
CA GLU A 125 8.09 16.18 -0.77
C GLU A 125 7.94 15.15 0.33
N LEU A 126 9.05 14.49 0.66
CA LEU A 126 9.12 13.44 1.65
C LEU A 126 10.10 13.82 2.75
N ASP A 127 9.73 13.58 4.00
CA ASP A 127 10.67 13.70 5.11
C ASP A 127 11.55 12.44 5.26
N ASN A 128 12.47 12.47 6.22
CA ASN A 128 13.36 11.35 6.52
C ASN A 128 12.66 10.10 7.09
N ARG A 129 11.36 10.18 7.39
CA ARG A 129 10.50 9.05 7.76
C ARG A 129 9.61 8.60 6.60
N TYR A 130 9.89 9.05 5.38
CA TYR A 130 9.12 8.73 4.17
C TYR A 130 7.67 9.25 4.23
N ARG A 131 7.43 10.33 4.98
CA ARG A 131 6.11 10.96 5.11
C ARG A 131 5.96 12.10 4.14
N TRP A 132 4.75 12.24 3.60
CA TRP A 132 4.39 13.34 2.72
C TRP A 132 4.35 14.64 3.52
N MET A 133 5.12 15.63 3.06
CA MET A 133 5.17 16.95 3.71
C MET A 133 4.07 17.90 3.20
N SER A 134 3.52 17.63 2.02
CA SER A 134 2.45 18.39 1.39
C SER A 134 1.27 17.51 1.04
N ALA A 135 0.09 18.14 0.88
CA ALA A 135 -1.10 17.48 0.37
C ALA A 135 -0.76 16.80 -0.96
N PRO A 136 -0.86 15.48 -1.05
CA PRO A 136 -0.43 14.78 -2.24
C PRO A 136 -1.37 15.08 -3.41
N PRO A 137 -0.88 15.12 -4.67
CA PRO A 137 -1.73 15.38 -5.83
C PRO A 137 -2.64 14.17 -6.14
N TRP A 138 -3.73 14.03 -5.39
CA TRP A 138 -4.58 12.83 -5.39
C TRP A 138 -5.16 12.45 -6.74
N GLU A 139 -5.41 13.42 -7.60
CA GLU A 139 -5.89 13.18 -8.96
C GLU A 139 -4.86 12.39 -9.78
N ALA A 140 -3.59 12.81 -9.73
CA ALA A 140 -2.47 12.11 -10.37
C ALA A 140 -2.07 10.81 -9.64
N LEU A 141 -2.22 10.78 -8.31
CA LEU A 141 -1.88 9.65 -7.45
C LEU A 141 -2.93 8.55 -7.40
N SER A 142 -4.11 8.79 -7.96
CA SER A 142 -5.03 7.70 -8.25
C SER A 142 -4.30 6.59 -9.03
N ALA A 143 -3.23 6.88 -9.79
CA ALA A 143 -2.31 5.97 -10.50
C ALA A 143 -1.17 5.34 -9.71
N VAL A 144 -0.91 5.80 -8.49
CA VAL A 144 0.28 5.43 -7.72
C VAL A 144 -0.16 4.76 -6.42
N PRO A 145 0.52 3.70 -5.93
CA PRO A 145 0.05 2.95 -4.78
C PRO A 145 0.30 3.75 -3.50
N GLU A 146 -0.59 3.56 -2.55
CA GLU A 146 -0.49 4.04 -1.17
C GLU A 146 0.74 3.51 -0.43
N TRP A 147 1.53 2.58 -0.99
CA TRP A 147 2.78 2.11 -0.36
C TRP A 147 3.87 3.19 -0.39
N LEU A 148 3.64 4.27 -1.15
CA LEU A 148 4.34 5.55 -0.92
C LEU A 148 4.07 6.17 0.46
N GLY A 149 3.13 5.63 1.24
CA GLY A 149 2.73 6.13 2.55
C GLY A 149 3.05 5.16 3.69
N VAL A 150 4.03 4.26 3.54
CA VAL A 150 4.58 3.51 4.68
C VAL A 150 5.62 4.36 5.37
N GLU A 151 5.23 4.90 6.53
CA GLU A 151 6.08 5.76 7.33
C GLU A 151 7.09 4.94 8.13
N PHE A 152 8.32 5.42 8.25
CA PHE A 152 9.34 4.82 9.12
C PHE A 152 9.18 5.28 10.59
N PRO A 153 9.55 4.44 11.56
CA PRO A 153 9.41 4.74 12.99
C PRO A 153 10.29 5.92 13.41
N ALA A 154 9.84 6.67 14.42
CA ALA A 154 10.66 7.72 15.02
C ALA A 154 11.88 7.12 15.75
N GLU A 155 11.66 6.05 16.51
CA GLU A 155 12.67 5.37 17.31
C GLU A 155 13.28 4.17 16.57
N PRO A 156 14.47 3.70 16.99
CA PRO A 156 15.03 2.44 16.47
C PRO A 156 14.09 1.25 16.75
N VAL A 157 13.93 0.37 15.76
CA VAL A 157 13.09 -0.82 15.86
C VAL A 157 13.93 -2.08 15.67
N ALA A 158 13.89 -3.00 16.64
CA ALA A 158 14.53 -4.30 16.53
C ALA A 158 13.73 -5.24 15.61
N ARG A 159 14.33 -6.37 15.20
CA ARG A 159 13.61 -7.41 14.45
C ARG A 159 12.44 -7.94 15.30
N GLY A 160 11.28 -8.13 14.68
CA GLY A 160 10.00 -8.44 15.36
C GLY A 160 9.34 -7.25 16.05
N GLY A 161 10.03 -6.09 16.13
CA GLY A 161 9.45 -4.86 16.64
C GLY A 161 8.44 -4.25 15.66
N SER A 162 7.52 -3.45 16.20
CA SER A 162 6.46 -2.82 15.41
C SER A 162 6.29 -1.34 15.74
N TRP A 163 5.68 -0.61 14.82
CA TRP A 163 5.27 0.77 15.03
C TRP A 163 3.93 1.02 14.33
N ASN A 164 3.28 2.11 14.73
CA ASN A 164 1.99 2.50 14.20
C ASN A 164 2.03 3.92 13.65
N TYR A 165 1.24 4.16 12.60
CA TYR A 165 1.00 5.49 12.07
C TYR A 165 -0.43 5.60 11.52
N ARG A 166 -0.89 6.83 11.25
CA ARG A 166 -2.22 7.09 10.68
C ARG A 166 -2.14 7.14 9.16
N THR A 167 -3.18 6.66 8.49
CA THR A 167 -3.25 6.65 7.04
C THR A 167 -4.62 7.10 6.56
N SER A 168 -4.69 7.55 5.32
CA SER A 168 -5.92 7.89 4.63
C SER A 168 -6.00 7.09 3.34
N TYR A 169 -7.14 6.48 3.08
CA TYR A 169 -7.39 5.62 1.93
C TYR A 169 -8.47 6.23 1.04
N ARG A 170 -8.24 6.38 -0.26
CA ARG A 170 -9.28 6.85 -1.18
C ARG A 170 -9.83 5.70 -2.01
N VAL A 171 -11.16 5.61 -2.01
CA VAL A 171 -11.85 4.65 -2.87
C VAL A 171 -11.65 5.06 -4.35
N PRO A 172 -11.16 4.16 -5.23
CA PRO A 172 -10.87 4.46 -6.61
C PRO A 172 -12.10 4.89 -7.39
N ALA A 173 -11.87 5.83 -8.30
CA ALA A 173 -12.83 6.32 -9.26
C ALA A 173 -13.40 5.23 -10.19
N ALA A 174 -12.79 4.04 -10.25
CA ALA A 174 -13.32 2.91 -11.00
C ALA A 174 -14.72 2.47 -10.54
N LEU A 175 -15.10 2.76 -9.29
CA LEU A 175 -16.49 2.56 -8.84
C LEU A 175 -17.47 3.44 -9.59
N ASN A 176 -17.12 4.71 -9.83
CA ASN A 176 -17.96 5.63 -10.57
C ASN A 176 -18.19 5.14 -12.01
N ALA A 177 -17.14 4.64 -12.66
CA ALA A 177 -17.24 4.11 -14.01
C ALA A 177 -18.06 2.81 -14.12
N LEU A 178 -18.18 2.03 -13.04
CA LEU A 178 -18.89 0.75 -13.04
C LEU A 178 -20.34 0.85 -12.53
N PHE A 179 -20.59 1.75 -11.59
CA PHE A 179 -21.84 1.80 -10.81
C PHE A 179 -22.43 3.22 -10.68
N GLU A 180 -21.87 4.23 -11.35
CA GLU A 180 -22.26 5.65 -11.18
C GLU A 180 -22.20 6.13 -9.72
N LEU A 181 -21.36 5.48 -8.92
CA LEU A 181 -21.16 5.75 -7.51
C LEU A 181 -19.86 6.53 -7.28
N THR A 182 -19.98 7.74 -6.74
CA THR A 182 -18.85 8.55 -6.31
C THR A 182 -18.83 8.67 -4.79
N ILE A 183 -17.70 8.32 -4.16
CA ILE A 183 -17.50 8.47 -2.71
C ILE A 183 -16.57 9.66 -2.48
N ASN A 184 -17.05 10.64 -1.72
CA ASN A 184 -16.34 11.89 -1.50
C ASN A 184 -15.54 11.84 -0.20
N GLY A 185 -14.21 11.96 -0.32
CA GLY A 185 -13.30 12.01 0.82
C GLY A 185 -12.52 10.71 1.06
N PRO A 186 -11.52 10.75 1.94
CA PRO A 186 -10.76 9.57 2.34
C PRO A 186 -11.43 8.80 3.48
N VAL A 187 -11.15 7.49 3.53
CA VAL A 187 -11.37 6.62 4.68
C VAL A 187 -10.11 6.67 5.54
N GLU A 188 -10.19 7.33 6.68
CA GLU A 188 -9.09 7.39 7.64
C GLU A 188 -8.89 6.04 8.34
N GLY A 189 -7.67 5.79 8.78
CA GLY A 189 -7.31 4.52 9.40
C GLY A 189 -5.98 4.54 10.14
N SER A 190 -5.63 3.37 10.67
CA SER A 190 -4.34 3.11 11.32
C SER A 190 -3.61 2.00 10.61
N VAL A 191 -2.28 2.07 10.61
CA VAL A 191 -1.40 1.04 10.07
C VAL A 191 -0.48 0.60 11.19
N ASN A 192 -0.39 -0.72 11.38
CA ASN A 192 0.68 -1.37 12.12
C ASN A 192 1.69 -1.94 11.12
N VAL A 193 2.97 -1.69 11.36
CA VAL A 193 4.07 -2.27 10.59
C VAL A 193 4.98 -3.04 11.51
N VAL A 194 5.34 -4.25 11.12
CA VAL A 194 6.30 -5.10 11.82
C VAL A 194 7.55 -5.22 10.95
N LEU A 195 8.74 -5.02 11.53
CA LEU A 195 10.00 -5.37 10.88
C LEU A 195 10.27 -6.85 11.11
N ASP A 196 9.86 -7.70 10.15
CA ASP A 196 9.98 -9.15 10.28
C ASP A 196 11.45 -9.59 10.27
N SER A 197 12.23 -9.05 9.33
CA SER A 197 13.65 -9.38 9.19
C SER A 197 14.44 -8.34 8.42
N ALA A 198 15.77 -8.38 8.59
CA ALA A 198 16.72 -7.59 7.84
C ALA A 198 17.84 -8.51 7.31
N VAL A 199 18.12 -8.44 6.01
CA VAL A 199 19.12 -9.27 5.33
C VAL A 199 20.16 -8.36 4.70
N ALA A 200 21.37 -8.35 5.26
CA ALA A 200 22.50 -7.63 4.71
C ALA A 200 23.01 -8.30 3.43
N ARG A 201 23.34 -7.51 2.42
CA ARG A 201 23.97 -7.89 1.16
C ARG A 201 25.22 -7.03 0.94
N LEU A 202 25.98 -7.35 -0.10
CA LEU A 202 27.22 -6.63 -0.42
C LEU A 202 27.00 -5.12 -0.64
N THR A 203 25.87 -4.74 -1.25
CA THR A 203 25.62 -3.36 -1.69
C THR A 203 24.51 -2.65 -0.92
N ASP A 204 23.70 -3.39 -0.15
CA ASP A 204 22.57 -2.85 0.62
C ASP A 204 22.06 -3.83 1.69
N THR A 205 21.01 -3.44 2.39
CA THR A 205 20.22 -4.30 3.28
C THR A 205 18.79 -4.33 2.80
N LEU A 206 18.22 -5.54 2.72
CA LEU A 206 16.80 -5.74 2.49
C LEU A 206 16.06 -5.85 3.82
N LEU A 207 15.04 -5.02 3.98
CA LEU A 207 14.15 -5.01 5.14
C LEU A 207 12.80 -5.59 4.71
N TYR A 208 12.32 -6.60 5.44
CA TYR A 208 11.05 -7.25 5.18
C TYR A 208 10.04 -6.78 6.22
N PHE A 209 8.89 -6.31 5.74
CA PHE A 209 7.84 -5.79 6.59
C PHE A 209 6.53 -6.54 6.38
N THR A 210 5.83 -6.77 7.47
CA THR A 210 4.41 -7.09 7.47
C THR A 210 3.64 -5.82 7.80
N VAL A 211 2.60 -5.54 7.02
CA VAL A 211 1.76 -4.35 7.16
C VAL A 211 0.33 -4.79 7.39
N GLN A 212 -0.30 -4.26 8.43
CA GLN A 212 -1.71 -4.45 8.71
C GLN A 212 -2.38 -3.09 8.85
N ARG A 213 -3.51 -2.90 8.18
CA ARG A 213 -4.24 -1.64 8.18
C ARG A 213 -5.67 -1.87 8.63
N HIS A 214 -6.15 -0.98 9.47
CA HIS A 214 -7.57 -0.85 9.79
C HIS A 214 -8.11 0.45 9.20
N LEU A 215 -9.27 0.39 8.54
CA LEU A 215 -9.88 1.52 7.82
C LEU A 215 -11.30 1.75 8.34
N GLY A 216 -11.63 2.99 8.70
CA GLY A 216 -12.93 3.33 9.30
C GLY A 216 -13.13 2.73 10.70
N PRO A 217 -14.39 2.61 11.17
CA PRO A 217 -15.62 2.97 10.47
C PRO A 217 -15.77 4.48 10.29
N VAL A 218 -16.28 4.91 9.14
CA VAL A 218 -16.58 6.33 8.83
C VAL A 218 -17.79 6.42 7.91
N THR A 219 -18.61 7.46 8.08
CA THR A 219 -19.66 7.83 7.12
C THR A 219 -19.16 8.97 6.24
N LEU A 220 -19.21 8.77 4.92
CA LEU A 220 -18.76 9.74 3.94
C LEU A 220 -19.92 10.18 3.03
N PRO A 221 -19.92 11.44 2.59
CA PRO A 221 -20.83 11.87 1.53
C PRO A 221 -20.55 11.09 0.24
N ALA A 222 -21.61 10.75 -0.47
CA ALA A 222 -21.56 10.03 -1.74
C ALA A 222 -22.55 10.61 -2.75
N VAL A 223 -22.38 10.26 -4.01
CA VAL A 223 -23.34 10.51 -5.08
C VAL A 223 -23.64 9.18 -5.74
N ASP A 224 -24.92 8.81 -5.83
CA ASP A 224 -25.40 7.57 -6.43
C ASP A 224 -26.34 7.89 -7.60
N ALA A 225 -25.93 7.55 -8.83
CA ALA A 225 -26.68 7.87 -10.05
C ALA A 225 -27.09 9.36 -10.18
N GLY A 226 -26.25 10.27 -9.65
CA GLY A 226 -26.48 11.71 -9.67
C GLY A 226 -27.24 12.27 -8.46
N ASP A 227 -27.80 11.41 -7.60
CA ASP A 227 -28.50 11.83 -6.38
C ASP A 227 -27.56 11.83 -5.15
N SER A 228 -27.85 12.70 -4.18
CA SER A 228 -27.08 12.79 -2.93
C SER A 228 -27.29 11.54 -2.07
N ALA A 229 -26.20 10.98 -1.57
CA ALA A 229 -26.21 9.79 -0.73
C ALA A 229 -25.14 9.88 0.38
N GLU A 230 -25.18 8.92 1.29
CA GLU A 230 -24.15 8.69 2.29
C GLU A 230 -23.70 7.23 2.22
N ILE A 231 -22.43 6.98 2.53
CA ILE A 231 -21.89 5.63 2.62
C ILE A 231 -21.12 5.44 3.93
N ALA A 232 -21.55 4.45 4.71
CA ALA A 232 -20.82 4.00 5.89
C ALA A 232 -19.79 2.95 5.47
N VAL A 233 -18.49 3.29 5.54
CA VAL A 233 -17.37 2.47 5.06
C VAL A 233 -16.51 1.99 6.22
N ALA A 234 -16.15 0.71 6.20
CA ALA A 234 -15.16 0.11 7.07
C ALA A 234 -14.36 -0.96 6.32
N GLY A 235 -13.16 -1.28 6.79
CA GLY A 235 -12.39 -2.36 6.20
C GLY A 235 -11.02 -2.55 6.80
N ALA A 236 -10.21 -3.33 6.10
CA ALA A 236 -8.86 -3.64 6.51
C ALA A 236 -7.98 -3.98 5.30
N SER A 237 -6.67 -3.90 5.49
CA SER A 237 -5.71 -4.49 4.56
C SER A 237 -4.59 -5.22 5.29
N SER A 238 -3.96 -6.14 4.59
CA SER A 238 -2.78 -6.85 5.05
C SER A 238 -1.84 -7.07 3.88
N GLY A 239 -0.54 -6.89 4.11
CA GLY A 239 0.46 -7.05 3.06
C GLY A 239 1.85 -7.31 3.58
N ILE A 240 2.74 -7.61 2.63
CA ILE A 240 4.17 -7.73 2.85
C ILE A 240 4.90 -6.77 1.92
N LEU A 241 5.96 -6.15 2.43
CA LEU A 241 6.79 -5.20 1.69
C LEU A 241 8.26 -5.52 1.88
N VAL A 242 9.05 -5.26 0.84
CA VAL A 242 10.51 -5.37 0.88
C VAL A 242 11.12 -4.04 0.53
N TRP A 243 11.85 -3.44 1.47
CA TRP A 243 12.60 -2.21 1.27
C TRP A 243 14.08 -2.48 1.10
N SER A 244 14.73 -1.74 0.22
CA SER A 244 16.18 -1.78 0.03
C SER A 244 16.81 -0.47 0.52
N THR A 245 17.82 -0.55 1.38
CA THR A 245 18.61 0.62 1.78
C THR A 245 19.52 1.18 0.67
N GLY A 246 19.87 0.39 -0.35
CA GLY A 246 20.69 0.84 -1.47
C GLY A 246 19.90 1.66 -2.47
N TRP A 247 18.76 1.11 -2.90
CA TRP A 247 17.79 1.79 -3.78
C TRP A 247 16.98 2.88 -3.08
N GLN A 248 16.90 2.89 -1.75
CA GLN A 248 16.04 3.78 -0.96
C GLN A 248 14.58 3.72 -1.46
N ALA A 249 14.10 2.50 -1.70
CA ALA A 249 12.78 2.24 -2.25
C ALA A 249 12.28 0.84 -1.87
N PHE A 250 10.96 0.67 -1.95
CA PHE A 250 10.34 -0.66 -1.96
C PHE A 250 10.67 -1.36 -3.27
N VAL A 251 11.30 -2.53 -3.18
CA VAL A 251 11.70 -3.35 -4.33
C VAL A 251 10.67 -4.43 -4.69
N SER A 252 9.85 -4.82 -3.72
CA SER A 252 8.76 -5.78 -3.91
C SER A 252 7.68 -5.58 -2.85
N GLY A 253 6.47 -6.05 -3.15
CA GLY A 253 5.45 -6.22 -2.14
C GLY A 253 4.14 -6.76 -2.69
N SER A 254 3.26 -7.15 -1.79
CA SER A 254 1.90 -7.56 -2.08
C SER A 254 0.96 -7.15 -0.96
N GLU A 255 -0.26 -6.74 -1.28
CA GLU A 255 -1.27 -6.36 -0.30
C GLU A 255 -2.65 -6.85 -0.74
N GLN A 256 -3.44 -7.31 0.20
CA GLN A 256 -4.87 -7.50 0.04
C GLN A 256 -5.62 -6.44 0.85
N ILE A 257 -6.54 -5.73 0.21
CA ILE A 257 -7.44 -4.78 0.85
C ILE A 257 -8.87 -5.32 0.73
N ARG A 258 -9.64 -5.18 1.80
CA ARG A 258 -11.09 -5.46 1.82
C ARG A 258 -11.81 -4.28 2.44
N LEU A 259 -12.75 -3.71 1.71
CA LEU A 259 -13.64 -2.65 2.16
C LEU A 259 -15.08 -3.14 2.08
N ARG A 260 -15.89 -2.69 3.02
CA ARG A 260 -17.34 -2.86 3.04
C ARG A 260 -17.97 -1.49 3.22
N GLY A 261 -18.95 -1.18 2.38
CA GLY A 261 -19.74 0.04 2.42
C GLY A 261 -21.22 -0.29 2.54
N ASN A 262 -21.96 0.45 3.36
CA ASN A 262 -23.42 0.48 3.29
C ASN A 262 -23.83 1.84 2.75
N LEU A 263 -24.32 1.85 1.52
CA LEU A 263 -24.82 3.03 0.83
C LEU A 263 -26.27 3.25 1.24
N ARG A 264 -26.61 4.51 1.52
CA ARG A 264 -27.97 4.95 1.80
C ARG A 264 -28.21 6.30 1.12
N GLY A 265 -29.25 6.40 0.31
CA GLY A 265 -29.58 7.63 -0.41
C GLY A 265 -31.08 7.76 -0.63
N MET A 266 -31.52 8.98 -0.95
CA MET A 266 -32.89 9.24 -1.39
C MET A 266 -32.87 9.38 -2.91
N GLY A 267 -33.35 8.37 -3.63
CA GLY A 267 -33.54 8.43 -5.07
C GLY A 267 -34.93 8.92 -5.43
N ARG A 268 -35.17 9.14 -6.74
CA ARG A 268 -36.49 9.55 -7.27
C ARG A 268 -37.66 8.63 -6.87
N GLU A 269 -37.39 7.35 -6.65
CA GLU A 269 -38.39 6.32 -6.31
C GLU A 269 -38.47 6.02 -4.79
N GLY A 270 -37.71 6.74 -3.97
CA GLY A 270 -37.69 6.58 -2.51
C GLY A 270 -36.31 6.23 -1.96
N LEU A 271 -36.29 5.71 -0.73
CA LEU A 271 -35.06 5.32 -0.05
C LEU A 271 -34.38 4.18 -0.83
N ARG A 272 -33.08 4.37 -1.11
CA ARG A 272 -32.19 3.38 -1.71
C ARG A 272 -31.16 2.95 -0.69
N GLU A 273 -30.98 1.64 -0.57
CA GLU A 273 -29.97 1.03 0.29
C GLU A 273 -29.25 -0.07 -0.47
N ALA A 274 -27.92 -0.05 -0.40
CA ALA A 274 -27.09 -1.06 -1.02
C ALA A 274 -25.90 -1.39 -0.13
N GLU A 275 -25.40 -2.62 -0.28
CA GLU A 275 -24.15 -3.04 0.30
C GLU A 275 -23.09 -3.20 -0.78
N LEU A 276 -21.98 -2.52 -0.59
CA LEU A 276 -20.79 -2.60 -1.41
C LEU A 276 -19.75 -3.45 -0.68
N THR A 277 -19.27 -4.52 -1.31
CA THR A 277 -18.06 -5.21 -0.86
C THR A 277 -17.01 -5.06 -1.93
N TRP A 278 -15.81 -4.64 -1.53
CA TRP A 278 -14.72 -4.44 -2.47
C TRP A 278 -13.45 -5.10 -1.96
N THR A 279 -12.88 -5.97 -2.79
CA THR A 279 -11.60 -6.63 -2.54
C THR A 279 -10.61 -6.22 -3.60
N VAL A 280 -9.39 -5.87 -3.19
CA VAL A 280 -8.28 -5.54 -4.09
C VAL A 280 -7.05 -6.35 -3.70
N LEU A 281 -6.39 -6.94 -4.68
CA LEU A 281 -5.04 -7.47 -4.58
C LEU A 281 -4.10 -6.52 -5.33
N ARG A 282 -3.05 -6.06 -4.66
CA ARG A 282 -2.03 -5.17 -5.22
C ARG A 282 -0.68 -5.86 -5.16
N ARG A 283 0.16 -5.62 -6.15
CA ARG A 283 1.55 -6.07 -6.22
C ARG A 283 2.43 -4.93 -6.70
N LEU A 284 3.63 -4.81 -6.13
CA LEU A 284 4.69 -3.98 -6.68
C LEU A 284 5.94 -4.78 -6.95
N GLN A 285 6.66 -4.36 -7.98
CA GLN A 285 8.00 -4.84 -8.28
C GLN A 285 8.83 -3.71 -8.86
N LEU A 286 9.99 -3.45 -8.26
CA LEU A 286 10.99 -2.58 -8.86
C LEU A 286 11.58 -3.26 -10.09
N ARG A 287 11.70 -2.49 -11.17
CA ARG A 287 12.33 -2.90 -12.41
C ARG A 287 13.64 -2.10 -12.55
N PRO A 288 14.75 -2.77 -12.91
CA PRO A 288 15.98 -2.10 -13.30
C PRO A 288 15.77 -1.14 -14.47
#